data_AF-A0A953E118-F1
#
_entry.id   AF-A0A953E118-F1
#
_cell.length_a   1.000
_cell.length_b   1.000
_cell.length_c   1.000
_cell.angle_alpha   90.00
_cell.angle_beta   90.00
_cell.angle_gamma   90.00
#
_symmetry.space_group_name_H-M   'P 1'
#
loop_
_entity.id
_entity.type
_entity.pdbx_description
1 polymer ?
#
loop_
_entity_poly.entity_id
_entity_poly.type
_entity_poly.pdbx_seq_one_letter_code
_entity_poly.pdbx_strand_id
1 'polypeptide(L)'
;MSASKIWPGDPADPRTPIAHDARDVAQLASSATDLHTLDARISVCRACPRLVAWREAVAREKRRAFLGEEYWGRPLPGFGDPAARIVVVGLAPAAHGGNRTGRIFTGDRSGDWLFAALYRAGFASRPTSVRVDDGQHLDGVRLLAVVRCAPPGNKPTPAERDTCRPWLARELEILG
;
A
#
# COMPACT_ATOMS: atom_id res chain seq x y z
N MET A 1 27.22 -1.31 -3.63
CA MET A 1 26.64 0.00 -3.25
C MET A 1 25.70 0.41 -4.37
N SER A 2 24.42 0.04 -4.27
CA SER A 2 23.41 0.47 -5.22
C SER A 2 22.96 1.87 -4.79
N ALA A 3 23.09 2.86 -5.67
CA ALA A 3 22.49 4.17 -5.47
C ALA A 3 21.02 3.95 -5.11
N SER A 4 20.58 4.46 -3.96
CA SER A 4 19.20 4.30 -3.51
C SER A 4 18.29 4.98 -4.54
N LYS A 5 17.75 4.18 -5.46
CA LYS A 5 16.93 4.68 -6.54
C LYS A 5 15.63 5.18 -5.91
N ILE A 6 15.32 6.46 -6.14
CA ILE A 6 14.09 7.08 -5.64
C ILE A 6 12.93 6.38 -6.34
N TRP A 7 12.02 5.78 -5.56
CA TRP A 7 10.84 5.12 -6.12
C TRP A 7 9.87 6.20 -6.63
N PRO A 8 9.34 6.10 -7.87
CA PRO A 8 8.41 7.10 -8.39
C PRO A 8 7.18 7.23 -7.48
N GLY A 9 6.88 8.45 -7.04
CA GLY A 9 5.74 8.73 -6.18
C GLY A 9 5.87 8.19 -4.75
N ASP A 10 7.09 7.92 -4.25
CA ASP A 10 7.31 7.60 -2.84
C ASP A 10 6.84 8.76 -1.95
N PRO A 11 5.86 8.55 -1.04
CA PRO A 11 5.37 9.63 -0.20
C PRO A 11 6.32 9.96 0.97
N ALA A 12 7.30 9.10 1.28
CA ALA A 12 8.20 9.30 2.41
C ALA A 12 9.48 10.06 2.03
N ASP A 13 9.88 10.97 2.90
CA ASP A 13 11.21 11.59 2.92
C ASP A 13 12.08 11.05 4.09
N PRO A 14 13.41 11.30 4.12
CA PRO A 14 14.31 10.79 5.17
C PRO A 14 13.93 11.14 6.63
N ARG A 15 13.08 12.14 6.85
CA ARG A 15 12.57 12.57 8.17
C ARG A 15 11.27 11.88 8.56
N THR A 16 10.69 11.07 7.67
CA THR A 16 9.44 10.35 7.94
C THR A 16 9.66 9.36 9.09
N PRO A 17 8.91 9.47 10.20
CA PRO A 17 9.09 8.59 11.34
C PRO A 17 8.67 7.16 11.00
N ILE A 18 9.44 6.19 11.48
CA ILE A 18 9.19 4.76 11.26
C ILE A 18 8.50 4.19 12.49
N ALA A 19 7.32 3.58 12.30
CA ALA A 19 6.71 2.78 13.36
C ALA A 19 7.42 1.42 13.49
N HIS A 20 7.90 1.10 14.69
CA HIS A 20 8.61 -0.15 14.98
C HIS A 20 7.75 -1.17 15.74
N ASP A 21 6.64 -0.74 16.33
CA ASP A 21 5.68 -1.60 17.02
C ASP A 21 4.24 -1.07 16.94
N ALA A 22 3.30 -1.76 17.62
CA ALA A 22 1.89 -1.38 17.63
C ALA A 22 1.60 -0.05 18.34
N ARG A 23 2.41 0.34 19.33
CA ARG A 23 2.27 1.61 20.04
C ARG A 23 2.69 2.76 19.13
N ASP A 24 3.80 2.61 18.42
CA ASP A 24 4.23 3.60 17.44
C ASP A 24 3.19 3.79 16.33
N VAL A 25 2.60 2.69 15.84
CA VAL A 25 1.53 2.76 14.84
C VAL A 25 0.35 3.59 15.37
N ALA A 26 -0.10 3.34 16.60
CA ALA A 26 -1.20 4.11 17.18
C ALA A 26 -0.87 5.61 17.30
N GLN A 27 0.32 5.94 17.82
CA GLN A 27 0.76 7.33 18.02
C GLN A 27 0.97 8.09 16.71
N LEU A 28 1.61 7.46 15.73
CA LEU A 28 1.90 8.08 14.43
C LEU A 28 0.65 8.17 13.56
N ALA A 29 -0.31 7.25 13.70
CA ALA A 29 -1.61 7.36 13.06
C ALA A 29 -2.40 8.54 13.64
N SER A 30 -2.60 8.58 14.97
CA SER A 30 -3.45 9.59 15.61
C SER A 30 -2.97 11.03 15.42
N SER A 31 -1.67 11.22 15.19
CA SER A 31 -1.06 12.55 14.98
C SER A 31 -0.96 12.99 13.51
N ALA A 32 -1.35 12.16 12.54
CA ALA A 32 -1.37 12.56 11.13
C ALA A 32 -2.62 13.41 10.85
N THR A 33 -2.46 14.62 10.32
CA THR A 33 -3.57 15.56 10.07
C THR A 33 -4.17 15.43 8.67
N ASP A 34 -3.46 14.79 7.75
CA ASP A 34 -3.82 14.68 6.33
C ASP A 34 -3.35 13.34 5.77
N LEU A 35 -3.92 12.96 4.62
CA LEU A 35 -3.61 11.70 3.94
C LEU A 35 -2.16 11.62 3.49
N HIS A 36 -1.55 12.72 3.06
CA HIS A 36 -0.17 12.71 2.59
C HIS A 36 0.80 12.31 3.71
N THR A 37 0.66 12.93 4.89
CA THR A 37 1.42 12.60 6.09
C THR A 37 1.17 11.16 6.55
N LEU A 38 -0.09 10.72 6.51
CA LEU A 38 -0.46 9.36 6.87
C LEU A 38 0.18 8.33 5.92
N ASP A 39 0.07 8.57 4.61
CA ASP A 39 0.60 7.71 3.55
C ASP A 39 2.13 7.59 3.63
N ALA A 40 2.83 8.70 3.90
CA ALA A 40 4.27 8.70 4.14
C ALA A 40 4.65 7.79 5.32
N ARG A 41 3.97 7.94 6.47
CA ARG A 41 4.25 7.15 7.68
C ARG A 41 3.92 5.66 7.48
N ILE A 42 2.83 5.36 6.77
CA ILE A 42 2.48 3.99 6.38
C ILE A 42 3.60 3.39 5.53
N SER A 43 4.09 4.12 4.52
CA SER A 43 5.02 3.60 3.49
C SER A 43 6.38 3.15 4.07
N VAL A 44 6.72 3.56 5.28
CA VAL A 44 7.98 3.18 5.95
C VAL A 44 7.80 2.28 7.18
N CYS A 45 6.56 1.96 7.57
CA CYS A 45 6.27 1.17 8.77
C CYS A 45 6.97 -0.21 8.80
N ARG A 46 7.50 -0.57 9.99
CA ARG A 46 8.20 -1.83 10.28
C ARG A 46 7.63 -2.59 11.49
N ALA A 47 6.43 -2.24 11.95
CA ALA A 47 5.82 -2.74 13.18
C ALA A 47 5.50 -4.25 13.25
N CYS A 48 5.53 -4.97 12.12
CA CYS A 48 5.18 -6.39 12.04
C CYS A 48 6.38 -7.22 11.53
N PRO A 49 7.23 -7.77 12.42
CA PRO A 49 8.48 -8.42 12.02
C PRO A 49 8.33 -9.52 10.97
N ARG A 50 7.30 -10.37 11.09
CA ARG A 50 7.01 -11.44 10.11
C ARG A 50 6.69 -10.87 8.73
N LEU A 51 5.90 -9.80 8.65
CA LEU A 51 5.51 -9.17 7.39
C LEU A 51 6.68 -8.41 6.76
N VAL A 52 7.49 -7.73 7.57
CA VAL A 52 8.70 -7.04 7.14
C VAL A 52 9.69 -8.05 6.54
N ALA A 53 9.98 -9.14 7.25
CA ALA A 53 10.87 -10.17 6.75
C ALA A 53 10.36 -10.77 5.43
N TRP A 54 9.06 -11.08 5.36
CA TRP A 54 8.45 -11.68 4.18
C TRP A 54 8.45 -10.76 2.95
N ARG A 55 7.95 -9.52 3.10
CA ARG A 55 7.82 -8.58 1.96
C ARG A 55 9.18 -8.26 1.33
N GLU A 56 10.22 -8.17 2.16
CA GLU A 56 11.60 -7.91 1.74
C GLU A 56 12.26 -9.15 1.15
N ALA A 57 12.02 -10.35 1.72
CA ALA A 57 12.49 -11.61 1.13
C ALA A 57 11.92 -11.79 -0.29
N VAL A 58 10.61 -11.60 -0.45
CA VAL A 58 9.95 -11.64 -1.77
C VAL A 58 10.54 -10.61 -2.74
N ALA A 59 10.84 -9.40 -2.27
CA ALA A 59 11.43 -8.34 -3.09
C ALA A 59 12.87 -8.65 -3.54
N ARG A 60 13.63 -9.39 -2.74
CA ARG A 60 14.99 -9.85 -3.09
C ARG A 60 14.98 -11.08 -3.99
N GLU A 61 14.23 -12.11 -3.61
CA GLU A 61 14.21 -13.40 -4.31
C GLU A 61 13.48 -13.30 -5.64
N LYS A 62 12.34 -12.60 -5.65
CA LYS A 62 11.44 -12.41 -6.81
C LYS A 62 10.99 -13.73 -7.44
N ARG A 63 10.01 -13.66 -8.34
CA ARG A 63 9.69 -14.79 -9.23
C ARG A 63 10.48 -14.66 -10.51
N ARG A 64 10.76 -15.78 -11.18
CA ARG A 64 11.46 -15.82 -12.48
C ARG A 64 10.91 -14.82 -13.50
N ALA A 65 9.59 -14.67 -13.57
CA ALA A 65 8.92 -13.73 -14.47
C ALA A 65 9.24 -12.24 -14.21
N PHE A 66 9.75 -11.91 -13.01
CA PHE A 66 9.96 -10.54 -12.54
C PHE A 66 11.40 -10.28 -12.07
N LEU A 67 12.37 -11.12 -12.44
CA LEU A 67 13.75 -10.99 -11.96
C LEU A 67 14.39 -9.64 -12.30
N GLY A 68 14.08 -9.11 -13.49
CA GLY A 68 14.56 -7.82 -13.99
C GLY A 68 13.82 -6.59 -13.44
N GLU A 69 12.77 -6.79 -12.63
CA GLU A 69 12.00 -5.68 -12.05
C GLU A 69 12.50 -5.31 -10.66
N GLU A 70 12.53 -4.02 -10.35
CA GLU A 70 12.66 -3.55 -8.98
C GLU A 70 11.32 -3.70 -8.24
N TYR A 71 11.38 -4.07 -6.97
CA TYR A 71 10.21 -4.27 -6.13
C TYR A 71 10.12 -3.15 -5.10
N TRP A 72 8.89 -2.74 -4.80
CA TRP A 72 8.60 -1.81 -3.72
C TRP A 72 9.04 -2.31 -2.35
N GLY A 73 8.70 -3.56 -1.99
CA GLY A 73 9.19 -4.22 -0.77
C GLY A 73 8.80 -3.55 0.56
N ARG A 74 7.81 -2.66 0.54
CA ARG A 74 7.38 -1.80 1.66
C ARG A 74 5.85 -1.86 1.86
N PRO A 75 5.30 -1.32 2.96
CA PRO A 75 3.85 -1.21 3.11
C PRO A 75 3.23 -0.36 1.99
N LEU A 76 1.98 -0.64 1.63
CA LEU A 76 1.23 0.14 0.66
C LEU A 76 0.31 1.15 1.35
N PRO A 77 0.52 2.46 1.11
CA PRO A 77 -0.48 3.47 1.40
C PRO A 77 -1.77 3.27 0.60
N GLY A 78 -2.81 4.04 0.93
CA GLY A 78 -4.01 4.08 0.11
C GLY A 78 -3.73 4.68 -1.28
N PHE A 79 -4.63 4.44 -2.23
CA PHE A 79 -4.54 5.03 -3.58
C PHE A 79 -5.90 5.54 -4.05
N GLY A 80 -5.93 6.74 -4.61
CA GLY A 80 -7.13 7.33 -5.19
C GLY A 80 -7.40 8.73 -4.65
N ASP A 81 -8.64 9.16 -4.81
CA ASP A 81 -9.08 10.52 -4.53
C ASP A 81 -9.00 10.86 -3.03
N PRO A 82 -8.30 11.94 -2.62
CA PRO A 82 -8.29 12.40 -1.23
C PRO A 82 -9.65 12.94 -0.74
N ALA A 83 -10.59 13.22 -1.64
CA ALA A 83 -11.96 13.62 -1.36
C ALA A 83 -12.98 12.49 -1.69
N ALA A 84 -12.50 11.23 -1.71
CA ALA A 84 -13.32 10.09 -2.09
C ALA A 84 -14.58 9.95 -1.23
N ARG A 85 -15.72 9.67 -1.90
CA ARG A 85 -17.00 9.34 -1.26
C ARG A 85 -17.26 7.84 -1.19
N ILE A 86 -16.44 7.05 -1.88
CA ILE A 86 -16.50 5.60 -1.91
C ILE A 86 -15.13 5.06 -1.51
N VAL A 87 -15.11 4.15 -0.54
CA VAL A 87 -13.91 3.46 -0.10
C VAL A 87 -14.01 1.99 -0.40
N VAL A 88 -13.01 1.43 -1.09
CA VAL A 88 -12.88 -0.01 -1.32
C VAL A 88 -11.75 -0.54 -0.45
N VAL A 89 -12.09 -1.42 0.49
CA VAL A 89 -11.12 -1.96 1.46
C VAL A 89 -10.80 -3.41 1.13
N GLY A 90 -9.54 -3.67 0.74
CA GLY A 90 -8.99 -5.00 0.55
C GLY A 90 -8.39 -5.59 1.83
N LEU A 91 -8.01 -6.86 1.76
CA LEU A 91 -7.36 -7.54 2.88
C LEU A 91 -5.91 -7.08 3.07
N ALA A 92 -5.05 -7.39 2.10
CA ALA A 92 -3.62 -7.09 2.12
C ALA A 92 -3.01 -7.19 0.71
N PRO A 93 -1.83 -6.58 0.47
CA PRO A 93 -1.15 -6.67 -0.82
C PRO A 93 -0.74 -8.09 -1.21
N ALA A 94 -0.82 -8.41 -2.50
CA ALA A 94 -0.21 -9.62 -3.04
C ALA A 94 1.33 -9.49 -3.09
N ALA A 95 2.02 -10.60 -2.83
CA ALA A 95 3.49 -10.70 -2.80
C ALA A 95 4.17 -10.22 -4.11
N HIS A 96 3.54 -10.45 -5.27
CA HIS A 96 4.06 -10.02 -6.59
C HIS A 96 3.10 -9.07 -7.32
N GLY A 97 2.06 -8.58 -6.64
CA GLY A 97 1.20 -7.49 -7.11
C GLY A 97 1.69 -6.21 -6.46
N GLY A 98 0.92 -5.67 -5.53
CA GLY A 98 1.26 -4.42 -4.84
C GLY A 98 2.65 -4.39 -4.17
N ASN A 99 3.14 -5.50 -3.59
CA ASN A 99 4.50 -5.52 -3.01
C ASN A 99 5.61 -5.39 -4.06
N ARG A 100 5.31 -5.67 -5.32
CA ARG A 100 6.19 -5.40 -6.46
C ARG A 100 5.97 -3.98 -6.97
N THR A 101 4.72 -3.61 -7.24
CA THR A 101 4.37 -2.41 -8.01
C THR A 101 4.30 -1.12 -7.20
N GLY A 102 4.24 -1.21 -5.87
CA GLY A 102 4.15 -0.05 -4.98
C GLY A 102 2.76 0.61 -4.93
N ARG A 103 1.74 0.01 -5.56
CA ARG A 103 0.37 0.52 -5.53
C ARG A 103 -0.61 -0.60 -5.18
N ILE A 104 -1.56 -0.30 -4.31
CA ILE A 104 -2.57 -1.26 -3.87
C ILE A 104 -3.44 -1.71 -5.05
N PHE A 105 -3.78 -3.01 -5.11
CA PHE A 105 -4.53 -3.63 -6.21
C PHE A 105 -3.87 -3.48 -7.60
N THR A 106 -2.55 -3.43 -7.70
CA THR A 106 -1.82 -3.23 -8.97
C THR A 106 -0.89 -4.39 -9.27
N GLY A 107 -0.93 -4.92 -10.49
CA GLY A 107 -0.01 -5.95 -10.98
C GLY A 107 -0.35 -7.38 -10.55
N ASP A 108 -1.61 -7.66 -10.21
CA ASP A 108 -2.15 -9.00 -10.00
C ASP A 108 -3.59 -9.12 -10.53
N ARG A 109 -4.08 -10.36 -10.67
CA ARG A 109 -5.40 -10.64 -11.27
C ARG A 109 -6.58 -10.02 -10.52
N SER A 110 -6.47 -9.85 -9.20
CA SER A 110 -7.54 -9.25 -8.42
C SER A 110 -7.63 -7.75 -8.69
N GLY A 111 -6.48 -7.11 -8.83
CA GLY A 111 -6.34 -5.74 -9.30
C GLY A 111 -6.89 -5.53 -10.70
N ASP A 112 -6.53 -6.40 -11.65
CA ASP A 112 -7.02 -6.31 -13.03
C ASP A 112 -8.55 -6.31 -13.10
N TRP A 113 -9.19 -7.18 -12.32
CA TRP A 113 -10.65 -7.22 -12.25
C TRP A 113 -11.24 -5.94 -11.65
N LEU A 114 -10.67 -5.47 -10.53
CA LEU A 114 -11.15 -4.28 -9.83
C LEU A 114 -11.03 -3.02 -10.70
N PHE A 115 -9.87 -2.77 -11.29
CA PHE A 115 -9.65 -1.58 -12.13
C PHE A 115 -10.52 -1.59 -13.39
N ALA A 116 -10.72 -2.77 -14.01
CA ALA A 116 -11.64 -2.87 -15.13
C ALA A 116 -13.09 -2.56 -14.72
N ALA A 117 -13.51 -2.97 -13.51
CA ALA A 117 -14.84 -2.65 -12.98
C ALA A 117 -14.99 -1.15 -12.66
N LEU A 118 -14.01 -0.54 -11.98
CA LEU A 118 -14.00 0.88 -11.66
C LEU A 118 -14.03 1.75 -12.93
N TYR A 119 -13.27 1.35 -13.97
CA TYR A 119 -13.28 2.04 -15.26
C TYR A 119 -14.65 2.00 -15.92
N ARG A 120 -15.29 0.81 -15.99
CA ARG A 120 -16.65 0.69 -16.54
C ARG A 120 -17.68 1.48 -15.75
N ALA A 121 -17.47 1.64 -14.45
CA ALA A 121 -18.32 2.44 -13.57
C ALA A 121 -18.02 3.95 -13.63
N GLY A 122 -17.01 4.38 -14.39
CA GLY A 122 -16.63 5.79 -14.54
C GLY A 122 -15.76 6.36 -13.41
N PHE A 123 -15.25 5.51 -12.51
CA PHE A 123 -14.43 5.94 -11.36
C PHE A 123 -12.92 5.86 -11.60
N ALA A 124 -12.47 5.13 -12.62
CA ALA A 124 -11.06 5.03 -12.99
C ALA A 124 -10.84 5.59 -14.40
N SER A 125 -9.69 6.20 -14.63
CA SER A 125 -9.35 6.79 -15.91
C SER A 125 -8.84 5.80 -16.95
N ARG A 126 -8.34 4.66 -16.49
CA ARG A 126 -7.86 3.56 -17.32
C ARG A 126 -8.43 2.23 -16.84
N PRO A 127 -8.67 1.26 -17.75
CA PRO A 127 -9.15 -0.07 -17.36
C PRO A 127 -8.09 -0.92 -16.67
N THR A 128 -6.81 -0.51 -16.71
CA THR A 128 -5.67 -1.27 -16.19
C THR A 128 -4.85 -0.47 -15.20
N SER A 129 -4.12 -1.20 -14.36
CA SER A 129 -3.25 -0.65 -13.32
C SER A 129 -2.01 -1.53 -13.23
N VAL A 130 -0.91 -1.06 -13.83
CA VAL A 130 0.30 -1.85 -14.10
C VAL A 130 1.45 -1.46 -13.17
N ARG A 131 1.65 -0.16 -12.93
CA ARG A 131 2.73 0.39 -12.09
C ARG A 131 2.38 1.79 -11.59
N VAL A 132 3.05 2.24 -10.53
CA VAL A 132 2.74 3.49 -9.84
C VAL A 132 2.70 4.74 -10.74
N ASP A 133 3.47 4.77 -11.82
CA ASP A 133 3.66 5.90 -12.74
C ASP A 133 2.93 5.75 -14.08
N ASP A 134 1.97 4.82 -14.19
CA ASP A 134 1.21 4.58 -15.42
C ASP A 134 0.08 5.61 -15.71
N GLY A 135 -0.01 6.67 -14.92
CA GLY A 135 -1.01 7.74 -15.09
C GLY A 135 -2.44 7.34 -14.75
N GLN A 136 -2.66 6.19 -14.11
CA GLN A 136 -3.96 5.84 -13.54
C GLN A 136 -4.39 6.87 -12.48
N HIS A 137 -5.65 7.26 -12.50
CA HIS A 137 -6.26 8.10 -11.48
C HIS A 137 -7.67 7.62 -11.17
N LEU A 138 -8.10 7.82 -9.93
CA LEU A 138 -9.46 7.53 -9.48
C LEU A 138 -10.16 8.83 -9.13
N ASP A 139 -11.43 8.93 -9.49
CA ASP A 139 -12.31 10.06 -9.16
C ASP A 139 -13.39 9.58 -8.20
N GLY A 140 -13.55 10.24 -7.05
CA GLY A 140 -14.54 9.89 -6.02
C GLY A 140 -14.32 8.55 -5.29
N VAL A 141 -13.25 7.80 -5.61
CA VAL A 141 -12.92 6.50 -5.00
C VAL A 141 -11.52 6.49 -4.42
N ARG A 142 -11.38 5.88 -3.23
CA ARG A 142 -10.07 5.54 -2.64
C ARG A 142 -10.00 4.05 -2.28
N LEU A 143 -8.87 3.43 -2.61
CA LEU A 143 -8.57 2.02 -2.38
C LEU A 143 -7.65 1.87 -1.17
N LEU A 144 -8.06 1.06 -0.18
CA LEU A 144 -7.36 0.84 1.08
C LEU A 144 -7.13 -0.67 1.33
N ALA A 145 -6.28 -0.98 2.32
CA ALA A 145 -6.14 -2.35 2.84
C ALA A 145 -6.20 -2.37 4.37
N VAL A 146 -6.77 -3.45 4.91
CA VAL A 146 -6.75 -3.73 6.36
C VAL A 146 -5.33 -3.93 6.86
N VAL A 147 -4.49 -4.67 6.12
CA VAL A 147 -3.06 -4.85 6.40
C VAL A 147 -2.23 -4.29 5.25
N ARG A 148 -1.30 -3.38 5.55
CA ARG A 148 -0.54 -2.65 4.52
C ARG A 148 0.64 -3.42 3.93
N CYS A 149 1.05 -4.54 4.51
CA CYS A 149 2.17 -5.35 4.03
C CYS A 149 1.70 -6.68 3.44
N ALA A 150 2.38 -7.18 2.42
CA ALA A 150 2.10 -8.52 1.90
C ALA A 150 2.34 -9.58 2.99
N PRO A 151 1.35 -10.43 3.31
CA PRO A 151 1.52 -11.52 4.26
C PRO A 151 1.85 -12.84 3.54
N PRO A 152 2.65 -13.73 4.16
CA PRO A 152 2.81 -15.09 3.70
C PRO A 152 1.46 -15.78 3.44
N GLY A 153 1.32 -16.42 2.29
CA GLY A 153 0.09 -17.13 1.90
C GLY A 153 -1.14 -16.23 1.74
N ASN A 154 -0.98 -14.91 1.63
CA ASN A 154 -2.06 -13.92 1.63
C ASN A 154 -2.93 -13.98 2.90
N LYS A 155 -2.35 -14.42 4.03
CA LYS A 155 -3.04 -14.61 5.31
C LYS A 155 -2.33 -13.80 6.42
N PRO A 156 -2.79 -12.58 6.72
CA PRO A 156 -2.34 -11.87 7.90
C PRO A 156 -2.86 -12.56 9.16
N THR A 157 -2.13 -12.44 10.26
CA THR A 157 -2.60 -12.89 11.58
C THR A 157 -3.54 -11.85 12.20
N PRO A 158 -4.38 -12.23 13.18
CA PRO A 158 -5.15 -11.26 13.95
C PRO A 158 -4.28 -10.17 14.60
N ALA A 159 -3.11 -10.54 15.15
CA ALA A 159 -2.18 -9.59 15.73
C ALA A 159 -1.66 -8.59 14.69
N GLU A 160 -1.33 -9.03 13.47
CA GLU A 160 -0.90 -8.12 12.39
C GLU A 160 -2.02 -7.20 11.92
N ARG A 161 -3.25 -7.72 11.81
CA ARG A 161 -4.45 -6.92 11.55
C ARG A 161 -4.62 -5.85 12.60
N ASP A 162 -4.55 -6.23 13.87
CA ASP A 162 -4.79 -5.32 15.01
C ASP A 162 -3.69 -4.27 15.13
N THR A 163 -2.42 -4.64 14.87
CA THR A 163 -1.31 -3.70 14.75
C THR A 163 -1.52 -2.71 13.61
N CYS A 164 -2.11 -3.12 12.48
CA CYS A 164 -2.32 -2.24 11.32
C CYS A 164 -3.59 -1.39 11.42
N ARG A 165 -4.55 -1.78 12.28
CA ARG A 165 -5.87 -1.14 12.44
C ARG A 165 -5.81 0.38 12.62
N PRO A 166 -4.90 0.98 13.43
CA PRO A 166 -4.87 2.44 13.59
C PRO A 166 -4.63 3.19 12.29
N TRP A 167 -3.85 2.64 11.34
CA TRP A 167 -3.68 3.25 10.03
C TRP A 167 -4.99 3.32 9.24
N LEU A 168 -5.74 2.21 9.19
CA LEU A 168 -7.03 2.16 8.51
C LEU A 168 -8.05 3.11 9.17
N ALA A 169 -8.15 3.08 10.50
CA ALA A 169 -9.07 3.94 11.24
C ALA A 169 -8.78 5.42 10.94
N ARG A 170 -7.50 5.82 11.02
CA ARG A 170 -7.12 7.21 10.74
C ARG A 170 -7.40 7.62 9.30
N GLU A 171 -7.14 6.73 8.34
CA GLU A 171 -7.39 7.03 6.94
C GLU A 171 -8.88 7.28 6.66
N LEU A 172 -9.77 6.52 7.31
CA LEU A 172 -11.21 6.73 7.23
C LEU A 172 -11.63 8.03 7.93
N GLU A 173 -11.10 8.34 9.11
CA GLU A 173 -11.39 9.59 9.83
C GLU A 173 -11.01 10.84 9.03
N ILE A 174 -9.91 10.79 8.26
CA ILE A 174 -9.46 11.92 7.45
C ILE A 174 -10.37 12.12 6.22
N LEU A 175 -10.98 11.05 5.70
CA LEU A 175 -11.86 11.12 4.53
C LEU A 175 -13.25 11.71 4.85
N GLY A 176 -13.67 11.69 6.12
CA GLY A 176 -14.96 12.21 6.58
C GLY A 176 -16.00 11.11 6.84
#